data_AF-A0A8S3WPB7-F1
#
_entry.id   AF-A0A8S3WPB7-F1
#
_cell.length_a   1.000
_cell.length_b   1.000
_cell.length_c   1.000
_cell.angle_alpha   90.00
_cell.angle_beta   90.00
_cell.angle_gamma   90.00
#
_symmetry.space_group_name_H-M   'P 1'
#
loop_
_entity.id
_entity.type
_entity.pdbx_description
1 polymer ?
#
loop_
_entity_poly.entity_id
_entity_poly.type
_entity_poly.pdbx_seq_one_letter_code
_entity_poly.pdbx_strand_id
1 'polypeptide(L)'
;MTHVKDDDILKALLDEGDDFEVESGSSEPGSEVESEHLSVHSDINSEVDAEILSSEFESDDEVPLSEVRASRQSYYTGKDKTTKWQKEQFRSNVRSRAENIITHLPGVKTAARGKLSPLECFELFISDAMTDEIVNCTNEKILSRPTGDPQQSQTTKEKIKALYGLLFLSGLARSGRHITIDLWATDGTGLDIFRDTMSKK
;
A
#
# COMPACT_ATOMS: atom_id res chain seq x y z
N MET A 1 35.71 -3.47 41.73
CA MET A 1 34.49 -2.64 41.61
C MET A 1 34.95 -1.25 41.19
N THR A 2 35.22 -1.07 39.90
CA THR A 2 35.77 0.16 39.33
C THR A 2 34.62 1.13 39.09
N HIS A 3 34.63 2.23 39.85
CA HIS A 3 33.65 3.31 39.74
C HIS A 3 33.97 4.11 38.47
N VAL A 4 33.23 3.87 37.40
CA VAL A 4 33.23 4.76 36.23
C VAL A 4 32.60 6.08 36.69
N LYS A 5 33.25 7.20 36.39
CA LYS A 5 32.71 8.54 36.70
C LYS A 5 31.87 8.98 35.51
N ASP A 6 30.75 9.62 35.78
CA ASP A 6 29.78 10.06 34.75
C ASP A 6 30.41 10.98 33.69
N ASP A 7 31.53 11.62 34.02
CA ASP A 7 32.34 12.44 33.11
C ASP A 7 32.95 11.63 31.94
N ASP A 8 33.24 10.34 32.14
CA ASP A 8 33.80 9.48 31.10
C ASP A 8 32.73 9.07 30.07
N ILE A 9 31.46 9.02 30.48
CA ILE A 9 30.32 8.67 29.62
C ILE A 9 29.96 9.86 28.72
N LEU A 10 29.95 11.08 29.27
CA LEU A 10 29.69 12.30 28.49
C LEU A 10 30.76 12.54 27.43
N LYS A 11 32.02 12.17 27.71
CA LYS A 11 33.12 12.32 26.76
C LYS A 11 33.04 11.31 25.60
N ALA A 12 32.50 10.11 25.84
CA ALA A 12 32.27 9.12 24.79
C ALA A 12 31.12 9.50 23.84
N LEU A 13 30.08 10.21 24.33
CA LEU A 13 28.93 10.62 23.51
C LEU A 13 29.19 11.84 22.62
N LEU A 14 30.20 12.66 22.94
CA LEU A 14 30.57 13.84 22.16
C LEU A 14 31.59 13.55 21.04
N ASP A 15 32.22 12.37 21.05
CA ASP A 15 33.25 11.96 20.08
C ASP A 15 32.67 11.19 18.87
N GLU A 16 31.40 10.75 18.93
CA GLU A 16 30.71 10.05 17.82
C GLU A 16 29.82 10.97 16.96
N GLY A 17 29.97 12.30 17.07
CA GLY A 17 29.09 13.28 16.44
C GLY A 17 29.61 14.03 15.22
N ASP A 18 30.81 13.71 14.72
CA ASP A 18 31.45 14.46 13.63
C ASP A 18 31.75 13.53 12.45
N ASP A 19 30.74 13.31 11.59
CA ASP A 19 30.89 12.80 10.21
C ASP A 19 29.55 12.94 9.46
N PHE A 20 29.15 14.18 9.15
CA PHE A 20 28.29 14.42 7.99
C PHE A 20 28.71 15.72 7.30
N GLU A 21 29.69 15.59 6.42
CA GLU A 21 30.11 16.64 5.50
C GLU A 21 28.92 17.10 4.63
N VAL A 22 28.77 18.42 4.57
CA VAL A 22 27.85 19.14 3.71
C VAL A 22 28.49 19.25 2.33
N GLU A 23 27.96 18.56 1.32
CA GLU A 23 28.34 18.79 -0.08
C GLU A 23 27.28 19.64 -0.80
N SER A 24 27.60 20.92 -0.96
CA SER A 24 26.92 21.84 -1.88
C SER A 24 27.34 21.53 -3.31
N GLY A 25 26.37 21.09 -4.14
CA GLY A 25 26.54 20.96 -5.59
C GLY A 25 25.53 21.81 -6.34
N SER A 26 25.96 22.95 -6.86
CA SER A 26 25.25 23.75 -7.88
C SER A 26 25.80 23.38 -9.26
N SER A 27 24.91 23.05 -10.22
CA SER A 27 25.02 23.39 -11.66
C SER A 27 23.75 22.98 -12.41
N GLU A 28 23.19 23.90 -13.19
CA GLU A 28 22.08 23.74 -14.15
C GLU A 28 22.52 23.02 -15.46
N PRO A 29 21.78 23.09 -16.60
CA PRO A 29 20.57 22.34 -16.94
C PRO A 29 20.73 21.53 -18.26
N GLY A 30 19.82 20.57 -18.49
CA GLY A 30 19.49 20.08 -19.84
C GLY A 30 19.81 18.62 -20.12
N SER A 31 18.77 17.81 -20.30
CA SER A 31 18.50 17.12 -21.57
C SER A 31 17.18 16.37 -21.48
N GLU A 32 16.38 16.53 -22.51
CA GLU A 32 15.22 15.71 -22.82
C GLU A 32 15.66 14.26 -22.97
N VAL A 33 15.02 13.34 -22.24
CA VAL A 33 15.01 11.92 -22.61
C VAL A 33 13.59 11.40 -22.50
N GLU A 34 13.06 11.03 -23.67
CA GLU A 34 11.85 10.25 -23.85
C GLU A 34 11.89 9.01 -22.95
N SER A 35 10.88 8.87 -22.08
CA SER A 35 10.78 7.69 -21.24
C SER A 35 10.16 6.56 -22.06
N GLU A 36 11.02 5.62 -22.43
CA GLU A 36 10.73 4.43 -23.21
C GLU A 36 9.66 3.57 -22.55
N HIS A 37 8.66 3.22 -23.36
CA HIS A 37 7.58 2.31 -23.07
C HIS A 37 8.12 0.87 -22.94
N LEU A 38 8.29 0.38 -21.72
CA LEU A 38 8.56 -1.05 -21.47
C LEU A 38 7.29 -1.87 -21.73
N SER A 39 7.13 -2.31 -22.98
CA SER A 39 6.21 -3.40 -23.31
C SER A 39 6.81 -4.69 -22.76
N VAL A 40 6.30 -5.17 -21.62
CA VAL A 40 6.58 -6.52 -21.15
C VAL A 40 5.74 -7.49 -22.00
N HIS A 41 6.23 -7.77 -23.21
CA HIS A 41 5.85 -8.98 -23.93
C HIS A 41 6.74 -10.10 -23.38
N SER A 42 6.13 -11.05 -22.67
CA SER A 42 6.81 -12.27 -22.28
C SER A 42 6.97 -13.16 -23.53
N ASP A 43 8.02 -12.88 -24.31
CA ASP A 43 8.48 -13.76 -25.39
C ASP A 43 9.19 -14.97 -24.78
N ILE A 44 8.42 -16.02 -24.48
CA ILE A 44 9.00 -17.36 -24.29
C ILE A 44 9.03 -18.01 -25.67
N ASN A 45 10.05 -17.68 -26.45
CA ASN A 45 10.44 -18.45 -27.62
C ASN A 45 11.21 -19.68 -27.13
N SER A 46 10.51 -20.79 -26.91
CA SER A 46 11.14 -22.09 -26.71
C SER A 46 10.91 -22.91 -27.97
N GLU A 47 11.78 -22.75 -28.96
CA GLU A 47 11.94 -23.71 -30.04
C GLU A 47 12.43 -25.03 -29.45
N VAL A 48 11.50 -25.95 -29.22
CA VAL A 48 11.82 -27.37 -28.99
C VAL A 48 11.32 -28.13 -30.21
N ASP A 49 12.27 -28.54 -31.05
CA ASP A 49 12.05 -29.44 -32.16
C ASP A 49 11.77 -30.83 -31.58
N ALA A 50 10.49 -31.12 -31.36
CA ALA A 50 10.04 -32.43 -30.89
C ALA A 50 9.76 -33.31 -32.11
N GLU A 51 10.83 -33.93 -32.61
CA GLU A 51 10.78 -35.13 -33.46
C GLU A 51 9.84 -36.15 -32.81
N ILE A 52 8.65 -36.32 -33.38
CA ILE A 52 7.67 -37.35 -32.96
C ILE A 52 8.23 -38.69 -33.41
N LEU A 53 8.97 -39.36 -32.53
CA LEU A 53 9.23 -40.79 -32.67
C LEU A 53 7.89 -41.51 -32.49
N SER A 54 7.33 -42.02 -33.58
CA SER A 54 6.20 -42.95 -33.59
C SER A 54 6.63 -44.24 -32.88
N SER A 55 6.48 -44.27 -31.56
CA SER A 55 6.60 -45.51 -30.79
C SER A 55 5.32 -46.31 -31.02
N GLU A 56 5.40 -47.28 -31.92
CA GLU A 56 4.43 -48.38 -32.02
C GLU A 56 4.50 -49.20 -30.73
N PHE A 57 3.66 -48.84 -29.76
CA PHE A 57 3.41 -49.66 -28.58
C PHE A 57 2.19 -50.54 -28.90
N GLU A 58 2.44 -51.78 -29.31
CA GLU A 58 1.44 -52.84 -29.31
C GLU A 58 1.08 -53.18 -27.86
N SER A 59 0.12 -52.45 -27.30
CA SER A 59 -0.60 -52.85 -26.08
C SER A 59 -1.89 -53.51 -26.50
N ASP A 60 -1.98 -54.82 -26.27
CA ASP A 60 -3.17 -55.65 -26.45
C ASP A 60 -4.19 -55.44 -25.30
N ASP A 61 -4.48 -54.18 -24.98
CA ASP A 61 -5.60 -53.83 -24.12
C ASP A 61 -6.73 -53.34 -25.03
N GLU A 62 -7.85 -54.06 -25.07
CA GLU A 62 -9.10 -53.63 -25.72
C GLU A 62 -9.67 -52.41 -24.98
N VAL A 63 -9.04 -51.26 -25.18
CA VAL A 63 -9.53 -49.97 -24.69
C VAL A 63 -10.84 -49.68 -25.44
N PRO A 64 -11.98 -49.49 -24.76
CA PRO A 64 -13.25 -49.21 -25.42
C PRO A 64 -13.11 -48.10 -26.47
N LEU A 65 -13.68 -48.29 -27.67
CA LEU A 65 -13.66 -47.29 -28.77
C LEU A 65 -14.09 -45.87 -28.33
N SER A 66 -14.88 -45.77 -27.26
CA SER A 66 -15.25 -44.51 -26.60
C SER A 66 -14.07 -43.79 -25.94
N GLU A 67 -13.14 -44.50 -25.33
CA GLU A 67 -11.94 -43.96 -24.67
C GLU A 67 -10.88 -43.54 -25.70
N VAL A 68 -10.73 -44.30 -26.78
CA VAL A 68 -9.88 -43.91 -27.93
C VAL A 68 -10.41 -42.65 -28.60
N ARG A 69 -11.74 -42.49 -28.72
CA ARG A 69 -12.35 -41.25 -29.21
C ARG A 69 -12.18 -40.07 -28.24
N ALA A 70 -12.21 -40.31 -26.93
CA ALA A 70 -11.99 -39.28 -25.92
C ALA A 70 -10.52 -38.81 -25.89
N SER A 71 -9.55 -39.70 -26.16
CA SER A 71 -8.14 -39.31 -26.24
C SER A 71 -7.86 -38.37 -27.41
N ARG A 72 -8.50 -38.61 -28.57
CA ARG A 72 -8.41 -37.78 -29.79
C ARG A 72 -9.13 -36.43 -29.73
N GLN A 73 -9.95 -36.17 -28.72
CA GLN A 73 -10.61 -34.87 -28.57
C GLN A 73 -9.61 -33.83 -28.06
N SER A 74 -9.58 -32.64 -28.67
CA SER A 74 -8.71 -31.52 -28.26
C SER A 74 -9.16 -30.84 -26.97
N TYR A 75 -10.21 -31.34 -26.30
CA TYR A 75 -10.78 -30.74 -25.10
C TYR A 75 -11.34 -31.78 -24.13
N TYR A 76 -11.36 -31.46 -22.85
CA TYR A 76 -12.13 -32.14 -21.81
C TYR A 76 -13.52 -31.54 -21.69
N THR A 77 -14.51 -32.34 -21.31
CA THR A 77 -15.87 -31.85 -21.05
C THR A 77 -16.12 -31.84 -19.54
N GLY A 78 -16.62 -30.73 -19.01
CA GLY A 78 -17.00 -30.57 -17.61
C GLY A 78 -18.16 -31.48 -17.22
N LYS A 79 -18.38 -31.65 -15.90
CA LYS A 79 -19.48 -32.47 -15.36
C LYS A 79 -20.87 -31.97 -15.80
N ASP A 80 -20.98 -30.69 -16.11
CA ASP A 80 -22.17 -30.03 -16.64
C ASP A 80 -22.48 -30.41 -18.10
N LYS A 81 -21.59 -31.15 -18.77
CA LYS A 81 -21.65 -31.52 -20.20
C LYS A 81 -21.66 -30.33 -21.16
N THR A 82 -21.47 -29.10 -20.67
CA THR A 82 -21.53 -27.86 -21.45
C THR A 82 -20.17 -27.18 -21.52
N THR A 83 -19.43 -27.14 -20.41
CA THR A 83 -18.13 -26.49 -20.34
C THR A 83 -17.07 -27.34 -21.02
N LYS A 84 -16.34 -26.78 -21.98
CA LYS A 84 -15.24 -27.45 -22.70
C LYS A 84 -13.90 -26.82 -22.31
N TRP A 85 -12.97 -27.62 -21.83
CA TRP A 85 -11.61 -27.23 -21.46
C TRP A 85 -10.63 -27.70 -22.53
N GLN A 86 -10.07 -26.80 -23.35
CA GLN A 86 -9.10 -27.21 -24.37
C GLN A 86 -7.84 -27.78 -23.72
N LYS A 87 -7.29 -28.85 -24.31
CA LYS A 87 -6.02 -29.48 -23.91
C LYS A 87 -4.82 -28.66 -24.36
N GLU A 88 -4.97 -27.97 -25.48
CA GLU A 88 -3.94 -27.16 -26.11
C GLU A 88 -4.19 -25.67 -25.84
N GLN A 89 -3.11 -24.90 -25.79
CA GLN A 89 -3.20 -23.45 -25.74
C GLN A 89 -3.94 -22.90 -26.96
N PHE A 90 -4.83 -21.93 -26.75
CA PHE A 90 -5.47 -21.23 -27.86
C PHE A 90 -4.40 -20.48 -28.67
N ARG A 91 -4.62 -20.37 -29.99
CA ARG A 91 -3.75 -19.54 -30.84
C ARG A 91 -3.73 -18.11 -30.29
N SER A 92 -2.54 -17.63 -29.91
CA SER A 92 -2.32 -16.31 -29.33
C SER A 92 -2.58 -15.17 -30.33
N ASN A 93 -2.47 -15.45 -31.64
CA ASN A 93 -2.72 -14.49 -32.73
C ASN A 93 -4.21 -14.26 -33.04
N VAL A 94 -5.09 -14.41 -32.05
CA VAL A 94 -6.52 -14.13 -32.21
C VAL A 94 -6.85 -12.85 -31.45
N ARG A 95 -7.65 -11.98 -32.07
CA ARG A 95 -8.13 -10.76 -31.42
C ARG A 95 -8.78 -11.08 -30.08
N SER A 96 -8.28 -10.50 -28.99
CA SER A 96 -8.93 -10.57 -27.69
C SER A 96 -10.37 -10.08 -27.79
N ARG A 97 -11.31 -10.83 -27.20
CA ARG A 97 -12.72 -10.44 -27.18
C ARG A 97 -12.88 -9.06 -26.56
N ALA A 98 -13.86 -8.29 -27.05
CA ALA A 98 -14.10 -6.91 -26.59
C ALA A 98 -14.29 -6.81 -25.06
N GLU A 99 -14.84 -7.85 -24.44
CA GLU A 99 -15.05 -7.97 -22.98
C GLU A 99 -13.75 -8.12 -22.17
N ASN A 100 -12.66 -8.58 -22.78
CA ASN A 100 -11.37 -8.83 -22.14
C ASN A 100 -10.31 -7.76 -22.49
N ILE A 101 -10.73 -6.67 -23.13
CA ILE A 101 -9.84 -5.55 -23.41
C ILE A 101 -9.74 -4.73 -22.14
N ILE A 102 -8.59 -4.79 -21.47
CA ILE A 102 -8.25 -3.87 -20.38
C ILE A 102 -8.05 -2.49 -21.02
N THR A 103 -9.08 -1.64 -20.97
CA THR A 103 -9.06 -0.30 -21.57
C THR A 103 -8.33 0.73 -20.73
N HIS A 104 -8.24 0.50 -19.43
CA HIS A 104 -7.55 1.37 -18.49
C HIS A 104 -6.63 0.55 -17.60
N LEU A 105 -5.35 0.92 -17.60
CA LEU A 105 -4.41 0.36 -16.64
C LEU A 105 -4.80 0.81 -15.23
N PRO A 106 -4.65 -0.08 -14.23
CA PRO A 106 -4.83 0.31 -12.84
C PRO A 106 -3.81 1.38 -12.49
N GLY A 107 -4.26 2.49 -11.91
CA GLY A 107 -3.38 3.59 -11.57
C GLY A 107 -4.10 4.75 -10.89
N VAL A 108 -3.29 5.67 -10.36
CA VAL A 108 -3.77 6.88 -9.70
C VAL A 108 -4.39 7.81 -10.73
N LYS A 109 -5.57 8.35 -10.41
CA LYS A 109 -6.26 9.33 -11.27
C LYS A 109 -5.43 10.61 -11.40
N THR A 110 -5.61 11.34 -12.49
CA THR A 110 -4.83 12.55 -12.81
C THR A 110 -4.80 13.57 -11.67
N ALA A 111 -5.91 13.72 -10.93
CA ALA A 111 -6.01 14.64 -9.79
C ALA A 111 -5.02 14.33 -8.64
N ALA A 112 -4.59 13.07 -8.50
CA ALA A 112 -3.69 12.60 -7.46
C ALA A 112 -2.30 12.23 -8.00
N ARG A 113 -2.08 12.30 -9.31
CA ARG A 113 -0.81 11.91 -9.96
C ARG A 113 0.38 12.78 -9.55
N GLY A 114 0.14 14.05 -9.21
CA GLY A 114 1.18 15.00 -8.79
C GLY A 114 1.42 15.09 -7.29
N LYS A 115 0.75 14.26 -6.47
CA LYS A 115 0.83 14.30 -5.01
C LYS A 115 1.83 13.25 -4.54
N LEU A 116 2.98 13.71 -4.04
CA LEU A 116 4.10 12.84 -3.64
C LEU A 116 4.26 12.78 -2.11
N SER A 117 3.86 13.85 -1.42
CA SER A 117 3.95 13.90 0.04
C SER A 117 2.82 13.08 0.69
N PRO A 118 3.09 12.29 1.75
CA PRO A 118 2.05 11.56 2.48
C PRO A 118 0.92 12.45 2.99
N LEU A 119 1.25 13.68 3.41
CA LEU A 119 0.26 14.66 3.86
C LEU A 119 -0.65 15.11 2.71
N GLU A 120 -0.05 15.41 1.56
CA GLU A 120 -0.79 15.79 0.35
C GLU A 120 -1.71 14.68 -0.14
N CYS A 121 -1.28 13.43 -0.04
CA CYS A 121 -2.10 12.26 -0.34
C CYS A 121 -3.24 12.09 0.67
N PHE A 122 -2.99 12.38 1.95
CA PHE A 122 -4.01 12.30 3.00
C PHE A 122 -5.12 13.35 2.80
N GLU A 123 -4.75 14.57 2.40
CA GLU A 123 -5.71 15.66 2.12
C GLU A 123 -6.64 15.37 0.93
N LEU A 124 -6.30 14.40 0.07
CA LEU A 124 -7.23 13.91 -0.97
C LEU A 124 -8.42 13.14 -0.40
N PHE A 125 -8.24 12.48 0.75
CA PHE A 125 -9.29 11.71 1.41
C PHE A 125 -10.07 12.56 2.41
N ILE A 126 -9.36 13.39 3.17
CA ILE A 126 -9.95 14.34 4.11
C ILE A 126 -9.67 15.75 3.59
N SER A 127 -10.64 16.28 2.88
CA SER A 127 -10.53 17.63 2.34
C SER A 127 -10.54 18.68 3.45
N ASP A 128 -9.96 19.83 3.15
CA ASP A 128 -9.98 20.98 4.04
C ASP A 128 -11.42 21.43 4.36
N ALA A 129 -12.35 21.33 3.41
CA ALA A 129 -13.76 21.66 3.62
C ALA A 129 -14.43 20.74 4.66
N MET A 130 -14.13 19.43 4.64
CA MET A 130 -14.61 18.49 5.65
C MET A 130 -14.05 18.84 7.03
N THR A 131 -12.77 19.22 7.09
CA THR A 131 -12.14 19.62 8.33
C THR A 131 -12.80 20.88 8.90
N ASP A 132 -13.09 21.86 8.04
CA ASP A 132 -13.75 23.11 8.43
C ASP A 132 -15.19 22.87 8.93
N GLU A 133 -15.93 21.94 8.29
CA GLU A 133 -17.26 21.53 8.74
C GLU A 133 -17.23 20.87 10.13
N ILE A 134 -16.26 19.98 10.36
CA ILE A 134 -16.06 19.34 11.67
C ILE A 134 -15.76 20.39 12.75
N VAL A 135 -14.90 21.36 12.45
CA VAL A 135 -14.57 22.47 13.37
C VAL A 135 -15.83 23.26 13.72
N ASN A 136 -16.66 23.61 12.73
CA ASN A 136 -17.89 24.37 12.94
C ASN A 136 -18.87 23.62 13.84
N CYS A 137 -19.21 22.38 13.50
CA CYS A 137 -20.12 21.56 14.31
C CYS A 137 -19.59 21.33 15.73
N THR A 138 -18.28 21.14 15.88
CA THR A 138 -17.64 20.95 17.20
C THR A 138 -17.76 22.22 18.04
N ASN A 139 -17.50 23.39 17.45
CA ASN A 139 -17.62 24.68 18.12
C ASN A 139 -19.06 25.00 18.52
N GLU A 140 -20.04 24.74 17.66
CA GLU A 140 -21.46 24.84 18.00
C GLU A 140 -21.80 23.96 19.21
N LYS A 141 -21.27 22.72 19.24
CA LYS A 141 -21.52 21.80 20.35
C LYS A 141 -20.89 22.28 21.66
N ILE A 142 -19.68 22.86 21.61
CA ILE A 142 -19.01 23.44 22.78
C ILE A 142 -19.83 24.60 23.33
N LEU A 143 -20.31 25.51 22.47
CA LEU A 143 -21.14 26.66 22.86
C LEU A 143 -22.48 26.23 23.48
N SER A 144 -23.04 25.10 23.04
CA SER A 144 -24.28 24.55 23.61
C SER A 144 -24.13 24.01 25.05
N ARG A 145 -22.90 23.87 25.57
CA ARG A 145 -22.64 23.25 26.86
C ARG A 145 -22.71 24.30 27.99
N PRO A 146 -23.58 24.14 28.98
CA PRO A 146 -23.86 25.18 29.98
C PRO A 146 -22.75 25.40 31.04
N THR A 147 -21.67 24.63 31.01
CA THR A 147 -20.71 24.51 32.12
C THR A 147 -19.24 24.71 31.73
N GLY A 148 -18.94 25.20 30.53
CA GLY A 148 -17.57 25.43 30.07
C GLY A 148 -17.17 26.90 30.03
N ASP A 149 -15.93 27.21 30.40
CA ASP A 149 -15.35 28.54 30.18
C ASP A 149 -15.39 28.89 28.68
N PRO A 150 -16.06 29.99 28.28
CA PRO A 150 -16.27 30.33 26.86
C PRO A 150 -14.97 30.53 26.07
N GLN A 151 -13.89 30.87 26.77
CA GLN A 151 -12.60 31.25 26.18
C GLN A 151 -11.61 30.08 26.07
N GLN A 152 -11.91 28.93 26.70
CA GLN A 152 -10.94 27.84 26.84
C GLN A 152 -11.09 26.71 25.81
N SER A 153 -12.14 26.69 24.98
CA SER A 153 -12.44 25.47 24.19
C SER A 153 -12.77 25.67 22.72
N GLN A 154 -12.68 26.87 22.13
CA GLN A 154 -12.84 26.97 20.68
C GLN A 154 -11.77 26.10 19.97
N THR A 155 -12.27 25.24 19.09
CA THR A 155 -11.51 24.30 18.30
C THR A 155 -11.06 25.00 17.03
N THR A 156 -9.78 24.84 16.71
CA THR A 156 -9.16 25.37 15.49
C THR A 156 -8.86 24.21 14.56
N LYS A 157 -8.73 24.49 13.26
CA LYS A 157 -8.32 23.51 12.24
C LYS A 157 -7.05 22.77 12.63
N GLU A 158 -6.07 23.47 13.20
CA GLU A 158 -4.82 22.88 13.72
C GLU A 158 -5.06 21.85 14.82
N LYS A 159 -5.98 22.12 15.75
CA LYS A 159 -6.34 21.17 16.82
C LYS A 159 -6.97 19.91 16.23
N ILE A 160 -7.84 20.04 15.23
CA ILE A 160 -8.42 18.88 14.54
C ILE A 160 -7.36 18.10 13.75
N LYS A 161 -6.47 18.78 13.02
CA LYS A 161 -5.36 18.13 12.29
C LYS A 161 -4.40 17.41 13.26
N ALA A 162 -4.09 18.00 14.41
CA ALA A 162 -3.32 17.34 15.48
C ALA A 162 -4.03 16.11 16.05
N LEU A 163 -5.36 16.18 16.25
CA LEU A 163 -6.16 15.05 16.67
C LEU A 163 -6.13 13.90 15.65
N TYR A 164 -6.19 14.19 14.34
CA TYR A 164 -6.01 13.17 13.30
C TYR A 164 -4.67 12.46 13.43
N GLY A 165 -3.58 13.22 13.64
CA GLY A 165 -2.25 12.64 13.88
C GLY A 165 -2.23 11.66 15.06
N LEU A 166 -2.82 12.05 16.20
CA LEU A 166 -2.93 11.19 17.37
C LEU A 166 -3.78 9.93 17.10
N LEU A 167 -4.86 10.06 16.33
CA LEU A 167 -5.69 8.92 15.92
C LEU A 167 -4.88 7.93 15.06
N PHE A 168 -4.12 8.42 14.08
CA PHE A 168 -3.23 7.57 13.28
C PHE A 168 -2.17 6.87 14.12
N LEU A 169 -1.51 7.58 15.03
CA LEU A 169 -0.52 7.02 15.94
C LEU A 169 -1.15 5.97 16.87
N SER A 170 -2.37 6.19 17.35
CA SER A 170 -3.09 5.23 18.19
C SER A 170 -3.42 3.93 17.43
N GLY A 171 -3.72 4.04 16.14
CA GLY A 171 -3.90 2.90 15.23
C GLY A 171 -2.62 2.10 15.01
N LEU A 172 -1.49 2.80 14.80
CA LEU A 172 -0.16 2.19 14.65
C LEU A 172 0.28 1.45 15.92
N ALA A 173 0.02 2.03 17.09
CA ALA A 173 0.29 1.40 18.38
C ALA A 173 -0.62 0.19 18.68
N ARG A 174 -1.53 -0.18 17.77
CA ARG A 174 -2.57 -1.22 17.95
C ARG A 174 -3.43 -0.96 19.20
N SER A 175 -3.51 0.29 19.62
CA SER A 175 -4.16 0.73 20.86
C SER A 175 -5.67 0.90 20.73
N GLY A 176 -6.30 0.40 19.67
CA GLY A 176 -7.74 0.56 19.43
C GLY A 176 -8.68 -0.01 20.50
N ARG A 177 -8.15 -0.81 21.44
CA ARG A 177 -8.88 -1.30 22.64
C ARG A 177 -8.26 -0.83 23.96
N HIS A 178 -7.16 -0.09 23.91
CA HIS A 178 -6.53 0.43 25.12
C HIS A 178 -7.34 1.62 25.64
N ILE A 179 -7.36 1.74 26.96
CA ILE A 179 -7.97 2.89 27.61
C ILE A 179 -7.11 4.12 27.24
N THR A 180 -7.76 5.24 26.91
CA THR A 180 -7.05 6.49 26.55
C THR A 180 -6.12 6.98 27.66
N ILE A 181 -6.33 6.56 28.90
CA ILE A 181 -5.44 6.81 30.03
C ILE A 181 -4.06 6.20 29.81
N ASP A 182 -3.97 5.02 29.19
CA ASP A 182 -2.72 4.30 28.99
C ASP A 182 -1.86 5.02 27.92
N LEU A 183 -2.50 5.57 26.89
CA LEU A 183 -1.82 6.36 25.85
C LEU A 183 -1.13 7.61 26.42
N TRP A 184 -1.72 8.22 27.45
CA TRP A 184 -1.19 9.39 28.15
C TRP A 184 -0.46 9.05 29.46
N ALA A 185 -0.13 7.78 29.70
CA ALA A 185 0.55 7.37 30.93
C ALA A 185 1.98 7.94 31.01
N THR A 186 2.46 8.16 32.23
CA THR A 186 3.82 8.70 32.51
C THR A 186 4.72 7.64 33.16
N ASP A 187 4.21 6.44 33.35
CA ASP A 187 4.88 5.31 33.98
C ASP A 187 5.86 4.57 33.03
N GLY A 188 6.15 5.15 31.87
CA GLY A 188 6.98 4.56 30.81
C GLY A 188 6.22 3.67 29.83
N THR A 189 4.92 3.43 30.06
CA THR A 189 4.06 2.62 29.17
C THR A 189 3.31 3.49 28.14
N GLY A 190 3.20 4.80 28.40
CA GLY A 190 2.53 5.75 27.52
C GLY A 190 3.38 6.24 26.35
N LEU A 191 2.74 6.92 25.41
CA LEU A 191 3.41 7.51 24.26
C LEU A 191 3.59 9.01 24.49
N ASP A 192 4.84 9.47 24.64
CA ASP A 192 5.14 10.86 24.97
C ASP A 192 4.53 11.87 23.99
N ILE A 193 4.50 11.52 22.69
CA ILE A 193 3.90 12.32 21.62
C ILE A 193 2.44 12.72 21.93
N PHE A 194 1.69 11.85 22.61
CA PHE A 194 0.30 12.15 22.96
C PHE A 194 0.19 13.30 23.96
N ARG A 195 1.06 13.29 24.98
CA ARG A 195 1.11 14.35 26.01
C ARG A 195 1.69 15.64 25.47
N ASP A 196 2.67 15.55 24.56
CA ASP A 196 3.31 16.71 23.96
C ASP A 196 2.37 17.43 22.96
N THR A 197 1.48 16.67 22.31
CA THR A 197 0.55 17.23 21.32
C THR A 197 -0.72 17.80 21.97
N MET A 198 -1.31 17.09 22.93
CA MET A 198 -2.54 17.52 23.63
C MET A 198 -2.54 17.07 25.09
N SER A 199 -3.08 17.91 25.98
CA SER A 199 -3.35 17.48 27.35
C SER A 199 -4.54 16.52 27.42
N LYS A 200 -4.52 15.59 28.38
CA LYS A 200 -5.60 14.62 28.59
C LYS A 200 -6.90 15.26 29.09
N LYS A 201 -6.79 16.30 29.93
CA LYS A 201 -7.89 17.11 30.43
C LYS A 201 -7.34 18.36 31.13
#